data_AF-A0A914RT05-F1
#
_entry.id   AF-A0A914RT05-F1
#
_cell.length_a   1.000
_cell.length_b   1.000
_cell.length_c   1.000
_cell.angle_alpha   90.00
_cell.angle_beta   90.00
_cell.angle_gamma   90.00
#
_symmetry.space_group_name_H-M   'P 1'
#
loop_
_entity.id
_entity.type
_entity.pdbx_description
1 polymer ?
#
loop_
_entity_poly.entity_id
_entity_poly.type
_entity_poly.pdbx_seq_one_letter_code
_entity_poly.pdbx_strand_id
1 'polypeptide(L)'
;MRNANFDGLEVILSMGNFSSISSRINDAQIRNEVKEYPVVIYTKSSCSYCTKAKALLSDVQIEYEEKDLDAFYSRFPELYQEYVNGL
;
A
#
# COMPACT_ATOMS: atom_id res chain seq x y z
N MET A 1 3.71 32.28 23.32
CA MET A 1 3.97 31.46 22.11
C MET A 1 2.72 30.64 21.88
N ARG A 2 2.03 30.86 20.75
CA ARG A 2 0.63 30.46 20.56
C ARG A 2 0.54 28.99 20.15
N ASN A 3 -0.27 28.23 20.88
CA ASN A 3 -0.82 26.94 20.46
C ASN A 3 -1.47 27.06 19.09
N ALA A 4 -1.15 26.13 18.19
CA ALA A 4 -2.05 25.74 17.11
C ALA A 4 -2.48 24.29 17.38
N ASN A 5 -3.56 24.19 18.14
CA ASN A 5 -4.47 23.06 18.12
C ASN A 5 -5.22 23.13 16.77
N PHE A 6 -5.28 22.00 16.06
CA PHE A 6 -6.12 21.86 14.86
C PHE A 6 -6.95 20.59 15.04
N ASP A 7 -8.00 20.72 15.85
CA ASP A 7 -9.14 19.80 15.86
C ASP A 7 -9.92 19.96 14.53
N GLY A 8 -10.21 18.84 13.87
CA GLY A 8 -11.34 18.77 12.93
C GLY A 8 -11.06 18.16 11.55
N LEU A 9 -11.37 16.87 11.42
CA LEU A 9 -12.24 16.41 10.32
C LEU A 9 -13.03 15.17 10.75
N GLU A 10 -14.20 15.40 11.36
CA GLU A 10 -15.28 14.42 11.40
C GLU A 10 -15.88 14.31 9.99
N VAL A 11 -15.74 13.15 9.35
CA VAL A 11 -16.63 12.75 8.25
C VAL A 11 -17.61 11.73 8.83
N ILE A 12 -18.78 12.21 9.23
CA ILE A 12 -19.94 11.36 9.52
C ILE A 12 -20.51 10.89 8.19
N LEU A 13 -20.19 9.66 7.77
CA LEU A 13 -21.00 8.90 6.82
C LEU A 13 -21.11 7.43 7.28
N SER A 14 -22.27 7.12 7.84
CA SER A 14 -22.98 5.83 7.93
C SER A 14 -22.23 4.57 8.42
N MET A 15 -22.46 4.23 9.70
CA MET A 15 -22.50 2.88 10.29
C MET A 15 -21.62 1.78 9.64
N GLY A 16 -20.32 1.86 9.86
CA GLY A 16 -19.39 0.74 9.75
C GLY A 16 -18.33 0.87 10.85
N ASN A 17 -18.06 -0.22 11.60
CA ASN A 17 -17.12 -0.24 12.71
C ASN A 17 -15.66 -0.01 12.24
N PHE A 18 -15.26 1.25 12.13
CA PHE A 18 -13.93 1.68 11.65
C PHE A 18 -12.82 1.54 12.71
N SER A 19 -13.18 1.29 13.98
CA SER A 19 -12.24 1.25 15.11
C SER A 19 -11.26 0.07 15.08
N SER A 20 -11.51 -0.95 14.26
CA SER A 20 -10.68 -2.17 14.20
C SER A 20 -9.62 -2.16 13.09
N ILE A 21 -9.68 -1.21 12.14
CA ILE A 21 -8.77 -1.16 10.99
C ILE A 21 -7.51 -0.37 11.32
N SER A 22 -7.64 0.75 12.05
CA SER A 22 -6.52 1.66 12.35
C SER A 22 -5.38 1.04 13.18
N SER A 23 -5.62 -0.08 13.88
CA SER A 23 -4.60 -0.78 14.68
C SER A 23 -3.81 -1.82 13.89
N ARG A 24 -4.13 -2.06 12.62
CA ARG A 24 -3.54 -3.09 11.75
C ARG A 24 -3.05 -2.54 10.42
N ILE A 25 -2.65 -1.28 10.35
CA ILE A 25 -2.09 -0.68 9.14
C ILE A 25 -0.60 -0.45 9.39
N ASN A 26 0.25 -1.17 8.67
CA ASN A 26 1.70 -0.90 8.65
C ASN A 26 2.05 -0.02 7.44
N ASP A 27 1.62 1.25 7.48
CA ASP A 27 1.88 2.21 6.42
C ASP A 27 3.31 2.76 6.44
N ALA A 28 4.06 2.52 7.53
CA ALA A 28 5.48 2.86 7.64
C ALA A 28 6.32 2.08 6.62
N GLN A 29 6.05 0.80 6.45
CA GLN A 29 6.77 -0.03 5.48
C GLN A 29 6.53 0.48 4.04
N ILE A 30 5.27 0.73 3.67
CA ILE A 30 4.92 1.25 2.34
C ILE A 30 5.58 2.61 2.06
N ARG A 31 5.53 3.54 3.02
CA ARG A 31 6.17 4.85 2.87
C ARG A 31 7.68 4.76 2.72
N ASN A 32 8.33 3.76 3.33
CA ASN A 32 9.77 3.57 3.13
C ASN A 32 10.05 3.01 1.73
N GLU A 33 9.28 2.02 1.27
CA GLU A 33 9.43 1.45 -0.07
C GLU A 33 9.26 2.53 -1.16
N VAL A 34 8.24 3.39 -1.05
CA VAL A 34 8.00 4.49 -2.02
C VAL A 34 9.05 5.61 -1.91
N LYS A 35 9.71 5.78 -0.77
CA LYS A 35 10.82 6.74 -0.61
C LYS A 35 12.12 6.23 -1.21
N GLU A 36 12.33 4.92 -1.17
CA GLU A 36 13.57 4.28 -1.62
C GLU A 36 13.59 4.09 -3.14
N TYR A 37 12.44 3.75 -3.73
CA TYR A 37 12.33 3.49 -5.16
C TYR A 37 11.45 4.55 -5.84
N PRO A 38 11.89 5.12 -6.98
CA PRO A 38 11.12 6.14 -7.70
C PRO A 38 9.80 5.60 -8.27
N VAL A 39 9.73 4.29 -8.55
CA VAL A 39 8.53 3.59 -9.00
C VAL A 39 8.48 2.23 -8.32
N VAL A 40 7.35 1.95 -7.64
CA VAL A 40 7.04 0.66 -7.04
C VAL A 40 5.76 0.13 -7.67
N ILE A 41 5.74 -1.15 -8.07
CA ILE A 41 4.55 -1.83 -8.58
C ILE A 41 4.19 -3.02 -7.68
N TYR A 42 3.00 -2.99 -7.11
CA TYR A 42 2.45 -4.09 -6.33
C TYR A 42 1.66 -5.02 -7.25
N THR A 43 1.99 -6.30 -7.27
CA THR A 43 1.42 -7.27 -8.22
C THR A 43 0.87 -8.49 -7.52
N LYS A 44 0.00 -9.23 -8.22
CA LYS A 44 -0.45 -10.57 -7.83
C LYS A 44 -0.07 -11.56 -8.93
N SER A 45 0.17 -12.80 -8.55
CA SER A 45 0.32 -13.92 -9.46
C SER A 45 -0.94 -14.09 -10.31
N SER A 46 -0.77 -14.55 -11.56
CA SER A 46 -1.86 -14.74 -12.52
C SER A 46 -2.69 -13.47 -12.84
N CYS A 47 -2.09 -12.29 -12.71
CA CYS A 47 -2.73 -11.01 -13.01
C CYS A 47 -2.37 -10.50 -14.42
N SER A 48 -3.33 -10.57 -15.35
CA SER A 48 -3.13 -10.10 -16.74
C SER A 48 -2.94 -8.58 -16.83
N TYR A 49 -3.61 -7.82 -15.95
CA TYR A 49 -3.43 -6.37 -15.85
C TYR A 49 -2.03 -5.99 -15.37
N CYS A 50 -1.51 -6.71 -14.38
CA CYS A 50 -0.16 -6.51 -13.85
C CYS A 50 0.88 -6.78 -14.94
N THR A 51 0.66 -7.79 -15.77
CA THR A 51 1.52 -8.09 -16.93
C THR A 51 1.53 -6.92 -17.93
N LYS A 52 0.35 -6.34 -18.23
CA LYS A 52 0.25 -5.19 -19.13
C LYS A 52 0.91 -3.94 -18.53
N ALA A 53 0.73 -3.68 -17.23
CA ALA A 53 1.36 -2.56 -16.55
C ALA A 53 2.89 -2.67 -16.59
N LYS A 54 3.44 -3.85 -16.29
CA LYS A 54 4.89 -4.12 -16.39
C LYS A 54 5.42 -3.94 -17.81
N ALA A 55 4.67 -4.41 -18.82
CA ALA A 55 5.03 -4.22 -20.22
C ALA A 55 5.09 -2.73 -20.60
N LEU A 56 4.11 -1.92 -20.16
CA LEU A 56 4.10 -0.49 -20.42
C LEU A 56 5.29 0.23 -19.78
N LEU A 57 5.62 -0.08 -18.52
CA LEU A 57 6.79 0.49 -17.84
C LEU A 57 8.10 0.10 -18.53
N SER A 58 8.21 -1.15 -18.96
CA SER A 58 9.37 -1.65 -19.69
C SER A 58 9.53 -1.01 -21.08
N ASP A 59 8.42 -0.73 -21.78
CA ASP A 59 8.43 -0.12 -23.12
C ASP A 59 9.02 1.30 -23.10
N VAL A 60 8.72 2.06 -22.05
CA VAL A 60 9.29 3.40 -21.81
C VAL A 60 10.59 3.38 -21.01
N GLN A 61 11.19 2.20 -20.78
CA GLN A 61 12.44 2.01 -20.05
C GLN A 61 12.44 2.61 -18.64
N ILE A 62 11.31 2.56 -17.95
CA ILE A 62 11.20 2.96 -16.54
C ILE A 62 11.61 1.77 -15.67
N GLU A 63 12.67 1.94 -14.89
CA GLU A 63 13.01 1.02 -13.82
C GLU A 63 11.97 1.08 -12.69
N TYR A 64 11.58 -0.08 -12.18
CA TYR A 64 10.60 -0.20 -11.10
C TYR A 64 10.96 -1.35 -10.16
N GLU A 65 10.55 -1.21 -8.90
CA GLU A 65 10.62 -2.27 -7.91
C GLU A 65 9.29 -3.04 -7.87
N GLU A 66 9.32 -4.35 -8.09
CA GLU A 66 8.12 -5.20 -8.01
C GLU A 66 7.95 -5.82 -6.62
N LYS A 67 6.77 -5.62 -6.04
CA LYS A 67 6.33 -6.31 -4.80
C LYS A 67 5.21 -7.29 -5.12
N ASP A 68 5.56 -8.58 -5.27
CA ASP A 68 4.59 -9.66 -5.47
C ASP A 68 3.89 -10.01 -4.15
N LEU A 69 2.60 -9.68 -4.08
CA LEU A 69 1.76 -9.86 -2.90
C LEU A 69 1.45 -11.34 -2.62
N ASP A 70 1.43 -12.21 -3.62
CA ASP A 70 1.18 -13.64 -3.42
C ASP A 70 2.45 -14.35 -2.92
N ALA A 71 3.62 -13.94 -3.42
CA ALA A 71 4.89 -14.35 -2.84
C ALA A 71 5.05 -13.85 -1.40
N PHE A 72 4.62 -12.62 -1.11
CA PHE A 72 4.61 -12.08 0.26
C PHE A 72 3.67 -12.86 1.17
N TYR A 73 2.42 -13.13 0.74
CA TYR A 73 1.48 -13.96 1.49
C TYR A 73 2.04 -15.34 1.81
N SER A 74 2.70 -15.96 0.84
CA SER A 74 3.29 -17.30 1.00
C SER A 74 4.43 -17.31 2.03
N ARG A 75 5.13 -16.19 2.20
CA ARG A 75 6.29 -16.06 3.09
C ARG A 75 5.91 -15.56 4.49
N PHE A 76 4.93 -14.65 4.58
CA PHE A 76 4.52 -13.98 5.81
C PHE A 76 2.99 -13.87 5.90
N PRO A 77 2.27 -15.00 6.02
CA PRO A 77 0.81 -15.00 5.99
C PRO A 77 0.19 -14.19 7.14
N GLU A 78 0.85 -14.14 8.30
CA GLU A 78 0.38 -13.40 9.49
C GLU A 78 0.48 -11.88 9.33
N LEU A 79 1.40 -11.38 8.49
CA LEU A 79 1.61 -9.95 8.24
C LEU A 79 0.87 -9.46 7.00
N TYR A 80 0.36 -10.38 6.17
CA TYR A 80 -0.25 -10.05 4.88
C TYR A 80 -1.36 -9.02 4.99
N GLN A 81 -2.32 -9.24 5.89
CA GLN A 81 -3.47 -8.35 6.03
C GLN A 81 -3.04 -6.93 6.44
N GLU A 82 -2.04 -6.82 7.31
CA GLU A 82 -1.55 -5.52 7.77
C GLU A 82 -0.81 -4.74 6.69
N TYR A 83 -0.09 -5.48 5.83
CA TYR A 83 0.62 -4.94 4.68
C TYR A 83 -0.34 -4.46 3.59
N VAL A 84 -1.31 -5.29 3.18
CA VAL A 84 -2.26 -4.90 2.12
C VAL A 84 -3.23 -3.80 2.54
N ASN A 85 -3.54 -3.67 3.84
CA ASN A 85 -4.36 -2.57 4.34
C ASN A 85 -3.64 -1.21 4.28
N GLY A 86 -2.31 -1.20 4.10
CA GLY A 86 -1.51 0.01 3.94
C GLY A 86 -1.28 0.46 2.49
N LEU A 87 -1.72 -0.34 1.51
CA LEU A 87 -1.72 -0.01 0.07
C LEU A 87 -2.94 0.83 -0.29
#